data_AF-A0A947CUH2-F1
#
_entry.id   AF-A0A947CUH2-F1
#
_cell.length_a   1.000
_cell.length_b   1.000
_cell.length_c   1.000
_cell.angle_alpha   90.00
_cell.angle_beta   90.00
_cell.angle_gamma   90.00
#
_symmetry.space_group_name_H-M   'P 1'
#
loop_
_entity.id
_entity.type
_entity.pdbx_description
1 polymer ?
#
loop_
_entity_poly.entity_id
_entity_poly.type
_entity_poly.pdbx_seq_one_letter_code
_entity_poly.pdbx_strand_id
1 'polypeptide(L)'
;MTSRVDRRAYLAALCRNVPYSITERVLADPTPNAVTSEEFEGALLYADLVGFTALSERLSREGPLALSRLSDLLTSFFQRLHEDAFFPYSGYVVHFGGDSVTVVFRGDGYALRAAAAALEAQE
;
A
#
# COMPACT_ATOMS: atom_id res chain seq x y z
N MET A 1 4.75 31.55 -10.15
CA MET A 1 6.18 31.21 -10.29
C MET A 1 6.55 30.31 -9.12
N THR A 2 6.14 29.03 -9.18
CA THR A 2 6.28 28.06 -8.08
C THR A 2 7.77 27.79 -7.86
N SER A 3 8.23 27.99 -6.63
CA SER A 3 9.64 27.82 -6.25
C SER A 3 10.12 26.41 -6.61
N ARG A 4 11.40 26.22 -6.96
CA ARG A 4 12.00 24.88 -7.15
C ARG A 4 11.77 23.96 -5.93
N VAL A 5 11.65 24.54 -4.72
CA VAL A 5 11.36 23.83 -3.47
C VAL A 5 9.92 23.26 -3.48
N ASP A 6 8.94 24.02 -3.98
CA ASP A 6 7.56 23.56 -4.12
C ASP A 6 7.44 22.39 -5.09
N ARG A 7 8.21 22.41 -6.18
CA ARG A 7 8.17 21.33 -7.18
C ARG A 7 8.71 20.02 -6.62
N ARG A 8 9.80 20.05 -5.83
CA ARG A 8 10.35 18.83 -5.20
C ARG A 8 9.39 18.27 -4.16
N ALA A 9 8.77 19.13 -3.34
CA ALA A 9 7.78 18.72 -2.35
C ALA A 9 6.56 18.07 -3.01
N TYR A 10 6.05 18.68 -4.09
CA TYR A 10 4.94 18.15 -4.88
C TYR A 10 5.24 16.78 -5.49
N LEU A 11 6.39 16.62 -6.16
CA LEU A 11 6.80 15.34 -6.73
C LEU A 11 7.00 14.27 -5.66
N ALA A 12 7.57 14.63 -4.50
CA ALA A 12 7.75 13.70 -3.39
C ALA A 12 6.41 13.28 -2.77
N ALA A 13 5.38 14.13 -2.80
CA ALA A 13 4.03 13.79 -2.38
C ALA A 13 3.36 12.85 -3.39
N LEU A 14 3.49 13.11 -4.70
CA LEU A 14 2.98 12.23 -5.75
C LEU A 14 3.59 10.84 -5.65
N CYS A 15 4.91 10.71 -5.62
CA CYS A 15 5.58 9.40 -5.56
C CYS A 15 5.25 8.59 -4.31
N ARG A 16 4.85 9.24 -3.21
CA ARG A 16 4.42 8.55 -1.98
C ARG A 16 2.98 8.07 -2.00
N ASN A 17 2.11 8.79 -2.71
CA ASN A 17 0.65 8.59 -2.61
C ASN A 17 0.04 8.03 -3.89
N VAL A 18 0.76 8.08 -5.00
CA VAL A 18 0.29 7.60 -6.30
C VAL A 18 1.11 6.38 -6.69
N PRO A 19 0.45 5.24 -6.93
CA PRO A 19 1.13 4.08 -7.43
C PRO A 19 1.96 4.32 -8.69
N TYR A 20 3.10 3.64 -8.81
CA TYR A 20 3.99 3.79 -9.97
C TYR A 20 3.26 3.43 -11.27
N SER A 21 2.45 2.39 -11.26
CA SER A 21 1.63 1.96 -12.41
C SER A 21 0.64 3.03 -12.89
N ILE A 22 0.04 3.78 -11.96
CA ILE A 22 -0.84 4.91 -12.29
C ILE A 22 -0.01 6.06 -12.88
N THR A 23 1.17 6.30 -12.32
CA THR A 23 2.08 7.35 -12.83
C THR A 23 2.54 7.06 -14.26
N GLU A 24 2.99 5.84 -14.56
CA GLU A 24 3.34 5.44 -15.93
C GLU A 24 2.19 5.65 -16.91
N ARG A 25 0.97 5.30 -16.49
CA ARG A 25 -0.21 5.43 -17.36
C ARG A 25 -0.57 6.87 -17.68
N VAL A 26 -0.57 7.73 -16.66
CA VAL A 26 -0.82 9.18 -16.86
C VAL A 26 0.27 9.82 -17.72
N LEU A 27 1.51 9.32 -17.65
CA LEU A 27 2.59 9.77 -18.53
C LEU A 27 2.40 9.30 -19.97
N ALA A 28 1.81 8.12 -20.19
CA ALA A 28 1.51 7.59 -21.52
C ALA A 28 0.31 8.28 -22.18
N ASP A 29 -0.72 8.62 -21.41
CA ASP A 29 -1.88 9.42 -21.84
C ASP A 29 -2.23 10.48 -20.79
N PRO A 30 -1.79 11.75 -20.96
CA PRO A 30 -1.99 12.81 -20.00
C PRO A 30 -3.39 13.46 -20.08
N THR A 31 -4.35 12.81 -20.74
CA THR A 31 -5.73 13.31 -20.85
C THR A 31 -6.37 13.42 -19.45
N PRO A 32 -6.84 14.62 -19.03
CA PRO A 32 -7.46 14.79 -17.72
C PRO A 32 -8.69 13.89 -17.53
N ASN A 33 -8.79 13.23 -16.37
CA ASN A 33 -9.89 12.31 -16.02
C ASN A 33 -10.07 11.13 -16.99
N ALA A 34 -9.03 10.74 -17.74
CA ALA A 34 -9.07 9.52 -18.52
C ALA A 34 -9.27 8.32 -17.60
N VAL A 35 -10.43 7.66 -17.72
CA VAL A 35 -10.69 6.38 -17.06
C VAL A 35 -10.08 5.30 -17.96
N THR A 36 -9.10 4.59 -17.44
CA THR A 36 -8.40 3.51 -18.14
C THR A 36 -8.50 2.24 -17.33
N SER A 37 -8.59 1.09 -18.02
CA SER A 37 -8.52 -0.24 -17.41
C SER A 37 -7.33 -1.02 -17.96
N GLU A 38 -6.85 -1.97 -17.18
CA GLU A 38 -5.82 -2.91 -17.61
C GLU A 38 -6.20 -4.30 -17.11
N GLU A 39 -6.06 -5.28 -17.99
CA GLU A 39 -6.18 -6.69 -17.65
C GLU A 39 -4.79 -7.31 -17.61
N PHE A 40 -4.54 -8.15 -16.60
CA PHE A 40 -3.30 -8.89 -16.48
C PHE A 40 -3.52 -10.18 -15.69
N GLU A 41 -2.68 -11.16 -15.96
CA GLU A 41 -2.59 -12.37 -15.15
C GLU A 41 -1.64 -12.14 -13.96
N GLY A 42 -2.03 -12.64 -12.78
CA GLY A 42 -1.30 -12.42 -11.55
C GLY A 42 -1.92 -13.11 -10.36
N ALA A 43 -1.37 -12.84 -9.18
CA ALA A 43 -1.92 -13.28 -7.90
C ALA A 43 -2.19 -12.07 -7.00
N LEU A 44 -3.19 -12.22 -6.14
CA LEU A 44 -3.58 -11.22 -5.16
C LEU A 44 -3.42 -11.82 -3.77
N LEU A 45 -2.61 -11.17 -2.93
CA LEU A 45 -2.55 -11.42 -1.51
C LEU A 45 -3.44 -10.40 -0.81
N TYR A 46 -4.36 -10.89 0.00
CA TYR A 46 -5.15 -10.07 0.91
C TYR A 46 -4.83 -10.53 2.33
N ALA A 47 -4.38 -9.60 3.17
CA ALA A 47 -4.06 -9.87 4.56
C ALA A 47 -4.79 -8.88 5.47
N ASP A 48 -5.33 -9.40 6.57
CA ASP A 48 -6.06 -8.63 7.58
C ASP A 48 -5.49 -8.89 8.97
N LEU A 49 -5.44 -7.85 9.80
CA LEU A 49 -4.86 -7.91 11.13
C LEU A 49 -5.86 -8.47 12.14
N VAL A 50 -5.61 -9.72 12.56
CA VAL A 50 -6.44 -10.39 13.55
C VAL A 50 -6.56 -9.57 14.84
N GLY A 51 -7.80 -9.28 15.25
CA GLY A 51 -8.11 -8.58 16.50
C GLY A 51 -7.94 -7.07 16.44
N PHE A 52 -7.54 -6.49 15.31
CA PHE A 52 -7.36 -5.05 15.18
C PHE A 52 -8.69 -4.29 15.35
N THR A 53 -9.77 -4.76 14.73
CA THR A 53 -11.07 -4.09 14.81
C THR A 53 -11.53 -3.93 16.25
N ALA A 54 -11.47 -5.00 17.06
CA ALA A 54 -11.83 -4.94 18.48
C ALA A 54 -10.89 -4.03 19.30
N LEU A 55 -9.59 -4.03 18.98
CA LEU A 55 -8.62 -3.14 19.63
C LEU A 55 -8.90 -1.67 19.32
N SER A 56 -9.17 -1.34 18.07
CA SER A 56 -9.46 0.03 17.63
C SER A 56 -10.75 0.56 18.24
N GLU A 57 -11.80 -0.26 18.31
CA GLU A 57 -13.05 0.08 19.00
C GLU A 57 -12.81 0.38 20.49
N ARG A 58 -11.98 -0.44 21.16
CA ARG A 58 -11.66 -0.20 22.58
C ARG A 58 -10.91 1.12 22.76
N LEU A 59 -9.86 1.36 21.98
CA LEU A 59 -9.04 2.58 22.08
C LEU A 59 -9.81 3.84 21.64
N SER A 60 -10.80 3.71 20.76
CA SER A 60 -11.67 4.84 20.38
C SER A 60 -12.41 5.44 21.59
N ARG A 61 -12.73 4.61 22.59
CA ARG A 61 -13.39 5.04 23.84
C ARG A 61 -12.44 5.75 24.81
N GLU A 62 -11.14 5.53 24.67
CA GLU A 62 -10.09 6.15 25.49
C GLU A 62 -9.70 7.55 24.99
N GLY A 63 -10.14 7.91 23.77
CA GLY A 63 -10.02 9.24 23.21
C GLY A 63 -8.99 9.36 22.07
N PRO A 64 -8.90 10.55 21.45
CA PRO A 64 -8.15 10.75 20.19
C PRO A 64 -6.65 10.42 20.28
N LEU A 65 -6.03 10.62 21.45
CA LEU A 65 -4.61 10.34 21.66
C LEU A 65 -4.31 8.83 21.59
N ALA A 66 -5.19 8.00 22.14
CA ALA A 66 -5.04 6.54 22.10
C ALA A 66 -5.20 6.02 20.66
N LEU A 67 -6.15 6.58 19.92
CA LEU A 67 -6.36 6.25 18.51
C LEU A 67 -5.18 6.68 17.62
N SER A 68 -4.60 7.86 17.86
CA SER A 68 -3.41 8.33 17.13
C SER A 68 -2.23 7.36 17.29
N ARG A 69 -1.97 6.90 18.52
CA ARG A 69 -0.90 5.93 18.79
C ARG A 69 -1.12 4.60 18.07
N LEU A 70 -2.38 4.17 17.95
CA LEU A 70 -2.74 2.98 17.20
C LEU A 70 -2.45 3.17 15.69
N SER A 71 -2.80 4.32 15.12
CA SER A 71 -2.51 4.64 13.73
C SER A 71 -1.00 4.68 13.43
N ASP A 72 -0.20 5.23 14.34
CA ASP A 72 1.26 5.24 14.21
C ASP A 72 1.85 3.82 14.27
N LEU A 73 1.33 2.98 15.18
CA LEU A 73 1.71 1.57 15.29
C LEU A 73 1.36 0.79 14.02
N LEU A 74 0.15 0.98 13.48
CA LEU A 74 -0.29 0.38 12.23
C LEU A 74 0.62 0.77 11.06
N THR A 75 0.90 2.06 10.92
CA THR A 75 1.75 2.57 9.85
C THR A 75 3.12 1.91 9.91
N SER A 76 3.71 1.83 11.11
CA SER A 76 5.01 1.19 11.34
C SER A 76 4.99 -0.32 11.12
N PHE A 77 3.86 -0.97 11.39
CA PHE A 77 3.67 -2.40 11.13
C PHE A 77 3.61 -2.68 9.63
N PHE A 78 2.74 -1.99 8.89
CA PHE A 78 2.62 -2.17 7.44
C PHE A 78 3.87 -1.77 6.67
N GLN A 79 4.64 -0.77 7.15
CA GLN A 79 5.93 -0.43 6.57
C GLN A 79 6.91 -1.61 6.65
N ARG A 80 7.06 -2.21 7.84
CA ARG A 80 7.93 -3.38 8.02
C ARG A 80 7.42 -4.58 7.21
N LEU A 81 6.12 -4.87 7.28
CA LEU A 81 5.52 -5.94 6.50
C LEU A 81 5.77 -5.77 4.99
N HIS A 82 5.70 -4.53 4.49
CA HIS A 82 6.02 -4.25 3.10
C HIS A 82 7.50 -4.47 2.78
N GLU A 83 8.40 -3.97 3.62
CA GLU A 83 9.86 -4.07 3.44
C GLU A 83 10.35 -5.52 3.53
N ASP A 84 9.81 -6.30 4.45
CA ASP A 84 10.29 -7.65 4.78
C ASP A 84 9.56 -8.71 3.94
N ALA A 85 8.25 -8.60 3.74
CA ALA A 85 7.44 -9.68 3.15
C ALA A 85 6.91 -9.40 1.74
N PHE A 86 6.69 -8.14 1.33
CA PHE A 86 6.06 -7.86 0.03
C PHE A 86 7.07 -7.44 -1.03
N PHE A 87 7.86 -6.43 -0.73
CA PHE A 87 8.83 -5.84 -1.65
C PHE A 87 9.88 -6.84 -2.15
N PRO A 88 10.48 -7.72 -1.30
CA PRO A 88 11.48 -8.68 -1.74
C PRO A 88 10.95 -9.69 -2.77
N TYR A 89 9.64 -9.96 -2.72
CA TYR A 89 8.94 -10.85 -3.64
C TYR A 89 8.24 -10.10 -4.78
N SER A 90 8.65 -8.84 -5.04
CA SER A 90 8.06 -7.99 -6.09
C SER A 90 6.54 -7.79 -5.95
N GLY A 91 6.04 -7.83 -4.71
CA GLY A 91 4.66 -7.55 -4.36
C GLY A 91 4.40 -6.05 -4.34
N TYR A 92 3.32 -5.64 -4.98
CA TYR A 92 2.92 -4.24 -5.08
C TYR A 92 1.67 -3.95 -4.28
N VAL A 93 1.77 -3.11 -3.25
CA VAL A 93 0.61 -2.72 -2.44
C VAL A 93 -0.28 -1.78 -3.25
N VAL A 94 -1.53 -2.19 -3.48
CA VAL A 94 -2.51 -1.42 -4.26
C VAL A 94 -3.58 -0.76 -3.40
N HIS A 95 -3.79 -1.26 -2.18
CA HIS A 95 -4.82 -0.74 -1.30
C HIS A 95 -4.53 -1.04 0.18
N PHE A 96 -4.88 -0.09 1.04
CA PHE A 96 -4.97 -0.26 2.49
C PHE A 96 -6.43 -0.07 2.90
N GLY A 97 -7.03 -1.10 3.49
CA GLY A 97 -8.40 -1.11 3.99
C GLY A 97 -8.53 -0.65 5.44
N GLY A 98 -7.56 0.10 5.96
CA GLY A 98 -7.41 0.40 7.37
C GLY A 98 -6.51 -0.63 8.06
N ASP A 99 -7.08 -1.77 8.42
CA ASP A 99 -6.41 -2.90 9.08
C ASP A 99 -6.06 -4.07 8.17
N SER A 100 -6.43 -3.94 6.90
CA SER A 100 -6.07 -4.87 5.85
C SER A 100 -5.20 -4.23 4.77
N VAL A 101 -4.45 -5.09 4.07
CA VAL A 101 -3.59 -4.72 2.95
C VAL A 101 -3.84 -5.65 1.76
N THR A 102 -3.90 -5.06 0.58
CA THR A 102 -4.02 -5.78 -0.69
C THR A 102 -2.75 -5.61 -1.51
N VAL A 103 -2.13 -6.74 -1.88
CA VAL A 103 -0.87 -6.78 -2.63
C VAL A 103 -1.09 -7.57 -3.91
N VAL A 104 -0.59 -7.02 -5.02
CA VAL A 104 -0.67 -7.62 -6.35
C VAL A 104 0.72 -8.11 -6.78
N PHE A 105 0.76 -9.31 -7.33
CA PHE A 105 1.95 -9.93 -7.91
C PHE A 105 1.70 -10.19 -9.39
N ARG A 106 2.64 -9.77 -10.24
CA ARG A 106 2.56 -9.87 -11.71
C ARG A 106 3.87 -10.43 -12.28
N GLY A 107 3.84 -10.81 -13.55
CA GLY A 107 5.00 -11.32 -14.28
C GLY A 107 5.40 -12.73 -13.87
N ASP A 108 6.51 -13.23 -14.42
CA ASP A 108 6.93 -14.63 -14.28
C ASP A 108 6.92 -15.11 -12.84
N GLY A 109 6.35 -16.27 -12.52
CA GLY A 109 6.38 -16.83 -11.17
C GLY A 109 5.54 -16.07 -10.12
N TYR A 110 4.59 -15.22 -10.53
CA TYR A 110 3.74 -14.43 -9.62
C TYR A 110 3.10 -15.27 -8.50
N ALA A 111 2.66 -16.50 -8.79
CA ALA A 111 1.96 -17.35 -7.83
C ALA A 111 2.89 -17.84 -6.71
N LEU A 112 4.10 -18.28 -7.06
CA LEU A 112 5.10 -18.73 -6.08
C LEU A 112 5.59 -17.57 -5.22
N ARG A 113 5.83 -16.40 -5.83
CA ARG A 113 6.22 -15.20 -5.08
C ARG A 113 5.12 -14.73 -4.13
N ALA A 114 3.87 -14.74 -4.57
CA ALA A 114 2.74 -14.41 -3.70
C ALA A 114 2.62 -15.37 -2.52
N ALA A 115 2.81 -16.67 -2.75
CA ALA A 115 2.79 -17.67 -1.68
C ALA A 115 3.97 -17.50 -0.69
N ALA A 116 5.17 -17.21 -1.20
CA ALA A 116 6.34 -16.96 -0.36
C ALA A 116 6.17 -15.68 0.48
N ALA A 117 5.69 -14.60 -0.14
CA ALA A 117 5.32 -13.38 0.56
C ALA A 117 4.25 -13.61 1.64
N ALA A 118 3.26 -14.46 1.36
CA ALA A 118 2.22 -14.81 2.33
C ALA A 118 2.77 -15.55 3.55
N LEU A 119 3.81 -16.37 3.35
CA LEU A 119 4.47 -17.10 4.43
C LEU A 119 5.34 -16.15 5.26
N GLU A 120 6.17 -15.32 4.60
CA GLU A 120 7.01 -14.32 5.26
C GLU A 120 6.17 -13.33 6.08
N ALA A 121 4.99 -12.96 5.58
CA ALA A 121 4.07 -12.06 6.27
C ALA A 121 3.48 -12.64 7.58
N GLN A 122 3.69 -13.93 7.86
CA GLN A 122 3.24 -14.59 9.09
C GLN A 122 4.35 -14.69 10.16
N GLU A 123 5.60 -14.39 9.82
CA GLU A 123 6.74 -14.38 10.76
C GLU A 123 6.83 -13.06 11.54
#